data_AF-A0A235ERT0-F1
#
_entry.id   AF-A0A235ERT0-F1
#
_cell.length_a   1.000
_cell.length_b   1.000
_cell.length_c   1.000
_cell.angle_alpha   90.00
_cell.angle_beta   90.00
_cell.angle_gamma   90.00
#
_symmetry.space_group_name_H-M   'P 1'
#
loop_
_entity.id
_entity.type
_entity.pdbx_description
1 polymer ?
#
loop_
_entity_poly.entity_id
_entity_poly.type
_entity_poly.pdbx_seq_one_letter_code
_entity_poly.pdbx_strand_id
1 'polypeptide(L)'
;MIGRRFVPKGSLEAQWNLILNACGPCNNLKAALENDISVITMLPTPVPRDAAIEQQLAAEVARRASKTGSRRTGKSVANSHEEIEILQQSPGLFASFTFAGQPQINHDRIHHLAELHFRAFFYFCTYDDTTARGGFLLGEYLHLGAYGRGNWGCVEATWFAQQVSSWDLRFHGIGADGYFKIYIRKCTTSEIWSFAVEWNQSLRVLAFGGDRTSIDRLLEGMPERASFWTTSADGHSVRVTQEIPLEDGADRLFERSDDPAT
;
A
#
# COMPACT_ATOMS: atom_id res chain seq x y z
N MET A 1 14.85 1.71 -0.65
CA MET A 1 14.25 2.15 0.62
C MET A 1 13.81 3.61 0.55
N ILE A 2 12.82 3.98 1.36
CA ILE A 2 12.05 5.22 1.24
C ILE A 2 12.90 6.48 1.12
N GLY A 3 12.60 7.27 0.10
CA GLY A 3 13.27 8.55 -0.12
C GLY A 3 12.91 9.56 0.98
N ARG A 4 13.79 10.55 1.20
CA ARG A 4 13.54 11.65 2.17
C ARG A 4 12.27 12.46 1.90
N ARG A 5 11.76 12.41 0.68
CA ARG A 5 10.51 13.06 0.26
C ARG A 5 9.33 12.08 0.20
N PHE A 6 9.51 10.83 0.62
CA PHE A 6 8.40 9.87 0.63
C PHE A 6 7.49 10.04 1.85
N VAL A 7 8.07 10.50 2.95
CA VAL A 7 7.44 10.76 4.25
C VAL A 7 7.60 12.26 4.60
N PRO A 8 6.91 12.77 5.64
CA PRO A 8 7.07 14.16 6.06
C PRO A 8 8.51 14.52 6.42
N LYS A 9 8.85 15.80 6.22
CA LYS A 9 10.17 16.32 6.57
C LYS A 9 10.41 16.18 8.08
N GLY A 10 11.61 15.74 8.44
CA GLY A 10 12.01 15.52 9.84
C GLY A 10 11.72 14.11 10.33
N SER A 11 10.78 13.39 9.72
CA SER A 11 10.37 12.07 10.24
C SER A 11 11.44 10.98 10.14
N LEU A 12 12.51 11.18 9.36
CA LEU A 12 13.63 10.24 9.30
C LEU A 12 14.75 10.56 10.32
N GLU A 13 14.61 11.63 11.11
CA GLU A 13 15.62 12.01 12.09
C GLU A 13 15.66 11.00 13.24
N ALA A 14 16.85 10.47 13.53
CA ALA A 14 17.06 9.39 14.51
C ALA A 14 16.23 8.10 14.28
N GLN A 15 15.66 7.93 13.08
CA GLN A 15 14.95 6.71 12.68
C GLN A 15 15.83 5.80 11.84
N TRP A 16 15.56 4.49 11.89
CA TRP A 16 16.24 3.54 11.02
C TRP A 16 15.82 3.75 9.56
N ASN A 17 16.73 3.43 8.64
CA ASN A 17 16.46 3.44 7.23
C ASN A 17 17.40 2.45 6.50
N LEU A 18 16.86 1.52 5.72
CA LEU A 18 17.62 0.52 4.95
C LEU A 18 18.35 1.09 3.72
N ILE A 19 19.65 1.39 3.76
CA ILE A 19 20.37 1.85 2.56
C ILE A 19 20.93 0.64 1.79
N LEU A 20 20.61 0.54 0.50
CA LEU A 20 21.13 -0.51 -0.39
C LEU A 20 21.85 0.11 -1.58
N ASN A 21 22.89 -0.57 -2.06
CA ASN A 21 23.54 -0.23 -3.31
C ASN A 21 22.70 -0.73 -4.50
N ALA A 22 21.92 0.16 -5.10
CA ALA A 22 21.07 -0.15 -6.24
C ALA A 22 21.64 0.44 -7.54
N CYS A 23 21.34 -0.22 -8.66
CA CYS A 23 21.71 0.30 -9.98
C CYS A 23 21.08 1.68 -10.24
N GLY A 24 21.74 2.54 -11.01
CA GLY A 24 21.22 3.87 -11.36
C GLY A 24 19.78 3.84 -11.93
N PRO A 25 19.47 3.00 -12.92
CA PRO A 25 18.11 2.83 -13.44
C PRO A 25 17.10 2.41 -12.36
N CYS A 26 17.46 1.48 -11.49
CA CYS A 26 16.63 0.96 -10.40
C CYS A 26 16.27 2.08 -9.42
N ASN A 27 17.26 2.87 -9.03
CA ASN A 27 17.07 3.98 -8.10
C ASN A 27 16.23 5.11 -8.73
N ASN A 28 16.46 5.44 -9.99
CA ASN A 28 15.69 6.45 -10.72
C ASN A 28 14.23 6.04 -10.89
N LEU A 29 13.98 4.78 -11.24
CA LEU A 29 12.63 4.21 -11.36
C LEU A 29 11.89 4.31 -10.02
N LYS A 30 12.53 3.88 -8.93
CA LYS A 30 11.95 4.01 -7.58
C LYS A 30 11.63 5.47 -7.25
N ALA A 31 12.58 6.39 -7.44
CA ALA A 31 12.38 7.81 -7.15
C ALA A 31 11.23 8.42 -7.98
N ALA A 32 11.08 7.99 -9.24
CA ALA A 32 9.98 8.40 -10.11
C ALA A 32 8.62 7.86 -9.66
N LEU A 33 8.57 6.65 -9.08
CA LEU A 33 7.38 6.09 -8.45
C LEU A 33 7.01 6.84 -7.17
N GLU A 34 7.99 7.12 -6.30
CA GLU A 34 7.76 7.80 -5.01
C GLU A 34 7.19 9.22 -5.13
N ASN A 35 7.43 9.91 -6.24
CA ASN A 35 7.15 11.34 -6.37
C ASN A 35 5.69 11.73 -6.10
N ASP A 36 4.74 11.18 -6.88
CA ASP A 36 3.31 11.44 -6.72
C ASP A 36 2.66 10.54 -5.67
N ILE A 37 3.09 9.28 -5.58
CA ILE A 37 2.60 8.32 -4.56
C ILE A 37 2.73 8.91 -3.16
N SER A 38 3.88 9.51 -2.83
CA SER A 38 4.09 10.11 -1.52
C SER A 38 3.12 11.25 -1.23
N VAL A 39 2.92 12.19 -2.16
CA VAL A 39 2.02 13.33 -1.91
C VAL A 39 0.56 12.88 -1.83
N ILE A 40 0.15 11.96 -2.71
CA ILE A 40 -1.24 11.47 -2.73
C ILE A 40 -1.55 10.67 -1.47
N THR A 41 -0.62 9.85 -0.97
CA THR A 41 -0.80 9.13 0.31
C THR A 41 -0.76 10.06 1.53
N MET A 42 -0.30 11.31 1.42
CA MET A 42 -0.38 12.29 2.50
C MET A 42 -1.70 13.08 2.50
N LEU A 43 -2.52 12.98 1.45
CA LEU A 43 -3.83 13.66 1.41
C LEU A 43 -4.75 13.15 2.53
N PRO A 44 -5.75 13.95 2.95
CA PRO A 44 -6.75 13.52 3.91
C PRO A 44 -7.46 12.23 3.49
N THR A 45 -7.72 11.35 4.44
CA THR A 45 -8.44 10.08 4.23
C THR A 45 -9.86 10.16 4.82
N PRO A 46 -10.84 9.37 4.30
CA PRO A 46 -12.20 9.35 4.83
C PRO A 46 -12.27 8.95 6.31
N VAL A 47 -11.42 8.00 6.72
CA VAL A 47 -11.18 7.69 8.13
C VAL A 47 -10.04 8.59 8.60
N PRO A 48 -10.25 9.47 9.58
CA PRO A 48 -9.24 10.42 10.02
C PRO A 48 -8.06 9.70 10.70
N ARG A 49 -6.88 10.30 10.59
CA ARG A 49 -5.72 9.98 11.44
C ARG A 49 -5.77 10.85 12.71
N ASP A 50 -4.80 10.64 13.59
CA ASP A 50 -4.58 11.54 14.73
C ASP A 50 -4.42 13.00 14.25
N ALA A 51 -4.95 13.95 15.02
CA ALA A 51 -4.97 15.36 14.64
C ALA A 51 -3.56 15.95 14.42
N ALA A 52 -2.58 15.56 15.23
CA ALA A 52 -1.20 16.02 15.06
C ALA A 52 -0.57 15.47 13.77
N ILE A 53 -0.89 14.22 13.44
CA ILE A 53 -0.48 13.57 12.19
C ILE A 53 -1.11 14.29 10.99
N GLU A 54 -2.42 14.54 11.02
CA GLU A 54 -3.11 15.25 9.94
C GLU A 54 -2.52 16.65 9.72
N GLN A 55 -2.21 17.38 10.79
CA GLN A 55 -1.59 18.70 10.68
C GLN A 55 -0.21 18.64 9.99
N GLN A 56 0.63 17.67 10.36
CA GLN A 56 1.96 17.51 9.78
C GLN A 56 1.88 17.13 8.30
N LEU A 57 0.99 16.22 7.94
CA LEU A 57 0.77 15.79 6.57
C LEU A 57 0.20 16.93 5.71
N ALA A 58 -0.79 17.67 6.23
CA ALA A 58 -1.37 18.82 5.55
C ALA A 58 -0.31 19.90 5.24
N ALA A 59 0.59 20.19 6.19
CA ALA A 59 1.68 21.13 5.97
C ALA A 59 2.65 20.67 4.86
N GLU A 60 2.97 19.38 4.82
CA GLU A 60 3.84 18.81 3.79
C GLU A 60 3.17 18.76 2.41
N VAL A 61 1.87 18.44 2.35
CA VAL A 61 1.05 18.49 1.13
C VAL A 61 0.99 19.91 0.58
N ALA A 62 0.68 20.91 1.41
CA ALA A 62 0.61 22.31 1.00
C ALA A 62 1.92 22.80 0.36
N ARG A 63 3.06 22.30 0.85
CA ARG A 63 4.40 22.63 0.34
C ARG A 63 4.70 22.01 -1.03
N ARG A 64 4.06 20.88 -1.38
CA ARG A 64 4.48 20.01 -2.50
C ARG A 64 3.45 19.81 -3.59
N ALA A 65 2.16 19.82 -3.28
CA ALA A 65 1.10 19.40 -4.19
C ALA A 65 1.07 20.20 -5.50
N SER A 66 1.44 21.49 -5.47
CA SER A 66 1.52 22.33 -6.67
C SER A 66 2.73 22.03 -7.57
N LYS A 67 3.78 21.40 -7.03
CA LYS A 67 5.05 21.10 -7.72
C LYS A 67 5.18 19.64 -8.15
N THR A 68 4.37 18.76 -7.56
CA THR A 68 4.34 17.33 -7.89
C THR A 68 3.28 17.08 -8.95
N GLY A 69 3.66 16.49 -10.08
CA GLY A 69 2.74 16.09 -11.14
C GLY A 69 2.14 14.70 -10.89
N SER A 70 0.81 14.59 -10.93
CA SER A 70 0.07 13.33 -10.96
C SER A 70 0.37 12.59 -12.26
N ARG A 71 0.81 11.33 -12.17
CA ARG A 71 1.03 10.51 -13.38
C ARG A 71 -0.25 10.00 -14.01
N ARG A 72 -1.37 10.08 -13.30
CA ARG A 72 -2.67 9.66 -13.81
C ARG A 72 -3.30 10.73 -14.71
N THR A 73 -3.28 11.99 -14.29
CA THR A 73 -3.97 13.09 -15.00
C THR A 73 -3.02 14.01 -15.77
N GLY A 74 -1.70 13.92 -15.53
CA GLY A 74 -0.70 14.84 -16.09
C GLY A 74 -0.71 16.25 -15.47
N LYS A 75 -1.65 16.55 -14.57
CA LYS A 75 -1.76 17.82 -13.83
C LYS A 75 -0.93 17.78 -12.55
N SER A 76 -0.73 18.92 -11.89
CA SER A 76 -0.21 18.92 -10.52
C SER A 76 -1.17 18.16 -9.58
N VAL A 77 -0.66 17.56 -8.52
CA VAL A 77 -1.50 16.87 -7.51
C VAL A 77 -2.53 17.84 -6.93
N ALA A 78 -2.17 19.12 -6.74
CA ALA A 78 -3.10 20.15 -6.27
C ALA A 78 -4.29 20.41 -7.21
N ASN A 79 -4.13 20.15 -8.52
CA ASN A 79 -5.16 20.42 -9.54
C ASN A 79 -5.69 19.11 -10.18
N SER A 80 -5.38 17.97 -9.58
CA SER A 80 -5.82 16.66 -10.05
C SER A 80 -7.06 16.26 -9.27
N HIS A 81 -8.16 16.02 -9.96
CA HIS A 81 -9.38 15.49 -9.36
C HIS A 81 -9.91 14.40 -10.28
N GLU A 82 -10.55 13.40 -9.69
CA GLU A 82 -11.29 12.39 -10.46
C GLU A 82 -12.77 12.72 -10.41
N GLU A 83 -13.45 12.59 -11.54
CA GLU A 83 -14.89 12.73 -11.62
C GLU A 83 -15.45 11.44 -12.21
N ILE A 84 -16.44 10.86 -11.55
CA ILE A 84 -17.17 9.69 -12.04
C ILE A 84 -18.64 10.08 -12.10
N GLU A 85 -19.23 9.98 -13.28
CA GLU A 85 -20.66 10.15 -13.47
C GLU A 85 -21.33 8.78 -13.62
N ILE A 86 -22.33 8.51 -12.78
CA ILE A 86 -23.16 7.31 -12.84
C ILE A 86 -24.55 7.71 -13.29
N LEU A 87 -25.00 7.14 -14.41
CA LEU A 87 -26.35 7.31 -14.92
C LEU A 87 -27.20 6.13 -14.49
N GLN A 88 -28.29 6.42 -13.79
CA GLN A 88 -29.29 5.42 -13.43
C GLN A 88 -30.58 5.69 -14.21
N GLN A 89 -30.94 4.74 -15.06
CA GLN A 89 -32.18 4.74 -15.82
C GLN A 89 -33.07 3.60 -15.34
N SER A 90 -34.23 3.95 -14.79
CA SER A 90 -35.32 3.00 -14.49
C SER A 90 -36.64 3.56 -14.99
N PRO A 91 -37.68 2.74 -15.26
CA PRO A 91 -38.95 3.24 -15.75
C PRO A 91 -39.52 4.36 -14.86
N GLY A 92 -39.63 5.57 -15.42
CA GLY A 92 -40.14 6.76 -14.71
C GLY A 92 -39.13 7.53 -13.86
N LEU A 93 -37.85 7.12 -13.80
CA LEU A 93 -36.80 7.83 -13.06
C LEU A 93 -35.50 7.91 -13.89
N PHE A 94 -35.03 9.14 -14.08
CA PHE A 94 -33.71 9.44 -14.61
C PHE A 94 -32.92 10.16 -13.53
N ALA A 95 -31.84 9.55 -13.05
CA ALA A 95 -30.94 10.15 -12.07
C ALA A 95 -29.50 10.13 -12.60
N SER A 96 -28.78 11.24 -12.41
CA SER A 96 -27.34 11.32 -12.61
C SER A 96 -26.68 11.66 -11.27
N PHE A 97 -25.63 10.92 -10.94
CA PHE A 97 -24.80 11.16 -9.76
C PHE A 97 -23.38 11.43 -10.21
N THR A 98 -22.86 12.63 -9.92
CA THR A 98 -21.46 12.97 -10.13
C THR A 98 -20.69 12.87 -8.83
N PHE A 99 -19.68 12.01 -8.80
CA PHE A 99 -18.78 11.84 -7.67
C PHE A 99 -17.45 12.51 -8.01
N ALA A 100 -17.01 13.44 -7.18
CA ALA A 100 -15.68 14.05 -7.27
C ALA A 100 -14.76 13.47 -6.19
N GLY A 101 -13.60 12.99 -6.60
CA GLY A 101 -12.60 12.34 -5.75
C GLY A 101 -11.29 13.11 -5.68
N GLN A 102 -10.54 12.85 -4.60
CA GLN A 102 -9.14 13.25 -4.48
C GLN A 102 -8.30 12.63 -5.61
N PRO A 103 -7.13 13.22 -5.95
CA PRO A 103 -6.19 12.64 -6.89
C PRO A 103 -5.95 11.16 -6.61
N GLN A 104 -6.07 10.31 -7.64
CA GLN A 104 -5.85 8.87 -7.50
C GLN A 104 -4.47 8.49 -8.03
N ILE A 105 -3.87 7.50 -7.37
CA ILE A 105 -2.64 6.87 -7.85
C ILE A 105 -3.01 5.82 -8.89
N ASN A 106 -2.22 5.67 -9.94
CA ASN A 106 -2.33 4.52 -10.82
C ASN A 106 -1.95 3.23 -10.05
N HIS A 107 -2.82 2.21 -10.09
CA HIS A 107 -2.65 0.96 -9.35
C HIS A 107 -1.34 0.22 -9.67
N ASP A 108 -0.94 0.14 -10.93
CA ASP A 108 0.30 -0.53 -11.34
C ASP A 108 1.52 0.15 -10.70
N ARG A 109 1.48 1.48 -10.56
CA ARG A 109 2.55 2.25 -9.90
C ARG A 109 2.64 1.95 -8.40
N ILE A 110 1.51 1.78 -7.71
CA ILE A 110 1.48 1.37 -6.30
C ILE A 110 2.18 0.03 -6.15
N HIS A 111 1.73 -0.94 -6.94
CA HIS A 111 2.20 -2.31 -6.87
C HIS A 111 3.68 -2.45 -7.22
N HIS A 112 4.14 -1.71 -8.23
CA HIS A 112 5.55 -1.68 -8.61
C HIS A 112 6.44 -1.04 -7.53
N LEU A 113 6.00 0.06 -6.89
CA LEU A 113 6.77 0.62 -5.78
C LEU A 113 6.85 -0.36 -4.60
N ALA A 114 5.73 -1.01 -4.27
CA ALA A 114 5.68 -2.03 -3.23
C ALA A 114 6.60 -3.21 -3.54
N GLU A 115 6.66 -3.68 -4.79
CA GLU A 115 7.58 -4.73 -5.23
C GLU A 115 9.05 -4.31 -5.08
N LEU A 116 9.41 -3.08 -5.45
CA LEU A 116 10.77 -2.57 -5.26
C LEU A 116 11.15 -2.50 -3.77
N HIS A 117 10.19 -2.17 -2.89
CA HIS A 117 10.38 -2.27 -1.44
C HIS A 117 10.56 -3.73 -1.01
N PHE A 118 9.68 -4.63 -1.44
CA PHE A 118 9.80 -6.05 -1.13
C PHE A 118 11.16 -6.61 -1.53
N ARG A 119 11.60 -6.40 -2.78
CA ARG A 119 12.91 -6.87 -3.27
C ARG A 119 14.08 -6.36 -2.43
N ALA A 120 14.05 -5.08 -2.04
CA ALA A 120 15.07 -4.47 -1.19
C ALA A 120 15.15 -5.15 0.17
N PHE A 121 14.01 -5.31 0.85
CA PHE A 121 13.99 -5.93 2.17
C PHE A 121 14.17 -7.45 2.13
N PHE A 122 13.69 -8.12 1.08
CA PHE A 122 13.96 -9.54 0.85
C PHE A 122 15.45 -9.82 0.71
N TYR A 123 16.15 -9.00 -0.09
CA TYR A 123 17.61 -9.09 -0.22
C TYR A 123 18.29 -8.94 1.13
N PHE A 124 17.85 -7.98 1.95
CA PHE A 124 18.35 -7.79 3.32
C PHE A 124 18.03 -9.00 4.23
N CYS A 125 16.81 -9.54 4.20
CA CYS A 125 16.39 -10.70 5.01
C CYS A 125 17.14 -11.98 4.68
N THR A 126 17.73 -12.05 3.49
CA THR A 126 18.42 -13.23 2.95
C THR A 126 19.91 -12.96 2.75
N TYR A 127 20.42 -11.88 3.33
CA TYR A 127 21.83 -11.51 3.25
C TYR A 127 22.68 -12.50 4.03
N ASP A 128 23.68 -13.07 3.35
CA ASP A 128 24.71 -13.90 3.95
C ASP A 128 26.02 -13.12 3.99
N ASP A 129 26.52 -12.89 5.21
CA ASP A 129 27.77 -12.16 5.46
C ASP A 129 29.00 -12.88 4.88
N THR A 130 28.95 -14.20 4.72
CA THR A 130 30.05 -15.00 4.18
C THR A 130 30.24 -14.73 2.69
N THR A 131 29.15 -14.69 1.94
CA THR A 131 29.17 -14.43 0.50
C THR A 131 28.98 -12.95 0.16
N ALA A 132 28.68 -12.11 1.16
CA ALA A 132 28.33 -10.71 1.05
C ALA A 132 27.17 -10.46 0.06
N ARG A 133 26.20 -11.38 0.03
CA ARG A 133 25.09 -11.38 -0.94
C ARG A 133 23.78 -11.72 -0.28
N GLY A 134 22.75 -10.98 -0.66
CA GLY A 134 21.35 -11.34 -0.45
C GLY A 134 20.82 -12.23 -1.57
N GLY A 135 19.79 -12.99 -1.24
CA GLY A 135 19.03 -13.78 -2.19
C GLY A 135 18.13 -12.93 -3.09
N PHE A 136 17.59 -13.59 -4.10
CA PHE A 136 16.55 -13.06 -4.98
C PHE A 136 15.32 -13.94 -4.83
N LEU A 137 14.13 -13.35 -5.00
CA LEU A 137 12.90 -14.12 -4.97
C LEU A 137 12.92 -15.15 -6.09
N LEU A 138 12.74 -16.42 -5.73
CA LEU A 138 12.47 -17.49 -6.70
C LEU A 138 10.95 -17.58 -6.89
N GLY A 139 10.49 -17.47 -8.13
CA GLY A 139 9.07 -17.45 -8.46
C GLY A 139 8.52 -16.03 -8.73
N GLU A 140 7.29 -15.78 -8.30
CA GLU A 140 6.54 -14.56 -8.65
C GLU A 140 6.21 -13.71 -7.43
N TYR A 141 6.14 -12.39 -7.63
CA TYR A 141 5.57 -11.45 -6.68
C TYR A 141 4.12 -11.19 -7.07
N LEU A 142 3.18 -11.70 -6.28
CA LEU A 142 1.75 -11.58 -6.51
C LEU A 142 1.15 -10.51 -5.62
N HIS A 143 0.60 -9.48 -6.23
CA HIS A 143 -0.12 -8.43 -5.53
C HIS A 143 -1.49 -8.96 -5.06
N LEU A 144 -1.77 -8.84 -3.77
CA LEU A 144 -3.09 -9.14 -3.23
C LEU A 144 -4.02 -7.93 -3.38
N GLY A 145 -3.52 -6.75 -3.02
CA GLY A 145 -4.28 -5.51 -3.16
C GLY A 145 -3.61 -4.31 -2.50
N ALA A 146 -4.16 -3.14 -2.80
CA ALA A 146 -3.83 -1.88 -2.16
C ALA A 146 -5.08 -1.30 -1.51
N TYR A 147 -5.01 -1.04 -0.20
CA TYR A 147 -6.17 -0.70 0.62
C TYR A 147 -5.93 0.63 1.33
N GLY A 148 -6.81 1.59 1.07
CA GLY A 148 -6.88 2.83 1.83
C GLY A 148 -7.30 2.56 3.28
N ARG A 149 -7.00 3.50 4.18
CA ARG A 149 -7.32 3.40 5.62
C ARG A 149 -8.79 3.06 5.89
N GLY A 150 -9.70 3.63 5.10
CA GLY A 150 -11.14 3.34 5.16
C GLY A 150 -11.53 1.91 4.82
N ASN A 151 -10.61 1.10 4.28
CA ASN A 151 -10.87 -0.24 3.80
C ASN A 151 -9.93 -1.31 4.38
N TRP A 152 -9.23 -1.01 5.47
CA TRP A 152 -8.32 -1.98 6.11
C TRP A 152 -9.04 -3.17 6.76
N GLY A 153 -10.34 -3.04 7.06
CA GLY A 153 -11.17 -4.09 7.62
C GLY A 153 -11.83 -4.99 6.57
N CYS A 154 -11.49 -4.84 5.28
CA CYS A 154 -12.03 -5.72 4.25
C CYS A 154 -11.62 -7.19 4.46
N VAL A 155 -12.42 -8.09 3.88
CA VAL A 155 -12.27 -9.54 4.06
C VAL A 155 -10.90 -10.03 3.59
N GLU A 156 -10.33 -9.47 2.53
CA GLU A 156 -9.01 -9.88 2.02
C GLU A 156 -7.87 -9.42 2.92
N ALA A 157 -7.93 -8.19 3.44
CA ALA A 157 -6.87 -7.65 4.30
C ALA A 157 -6.86 -8.35 5.67
N THR A 158 -8.04 -8.59 6.24
CA THR A 158 -8.20 -9.33 7.50
C THR A 158 -7.83 -10.81 7.34
N TRP A 159 -8.25 -11.44 6.25
CA TRP A 159 -7.82 -12.80 5.91
C TRP A 159 -6.30 -12.89 5.78
N PHE A 160 -5.66 -11.97 5.03
CA PHE A 160 -4.21 -11.95 4.89
C PHE A 160 -3.52 -11.88 6.25
N ALA A 161 -3.94 -10.93 7.11
CA ALA A 161 -3.37 -10.76 8.44
C ALA A 161 -3.50 -12.04 9.29
N GLN A 162 -4.65 -12.72 9.22
CA GLN A 162 -4.87 -14.00 9.90
C GLN A 162 -3.97 -15.11 9.35
N GLN A 163 -3.89 -15.26 8.02
CA GLN A 163 -3.11 -16.31 7.37
C GLN A 163 -1.64 -16.26 7.71
N VAL A 164 -1.06 -15.07 7.78
CA VAL A 164 0.38 -14.89 7.96
C VAL A 164 0.78 -14.80 9.43
N SER A 165 -0.17 -14.73 10.36
CA SER A 165 0.12 -14.52 11.79
C SER A 165 0.98 -15.61 12.43
N SER A 166 0.88 -16.84 11.92
CA SER A 166 1.64 -18.02 12.39
C SER A 166 2.94 -18.26 11.61
N TRP A 167 3.24 -17.45 10.58
CA TRP A 167 4.42 -17.63 9.73
C TRP A 167 5.68 -17.08 10.42
N ASP A 168 6.87 -17.55 10.06
CA ASP A 168 8.10 -17.08 10.69
C ASP A 168 8.34 -15.60 10.39
N LEU A 169 8.51 -14.78 11.42
CA LEU A 169 8.83 -13.36 11.24
C LEU A 169 10.27 -13.20 10.71
N ARG A 170 10.40 -12.56 9.54
CA ARG A 170 11.70 -12.33 8.88
C ARG A 170 12.11 -10.87 8.94
N PHE A 171 11.15 -9.95 8.87
CA PHE A 171 11.39 -8.54 9.08
C PHE A 171 10.17 -7.84 9.65
N HIS A 172 10.40 -6.98 10.63
CA HIS A 172 9.43 -6.04 11.15
C HIS A 172 10.10 -4.69 11.31
N GLY A 173 9.53 -3.66 10.70
CA GLY A 173 10.05 -2.30 10.81
C GLY A 173 8.93 -1.27 10.83
N ILE A 174 8.91 -0.47 11.88
CA ILE A 174 8.14 0.78 11.95
C ILE A 174 9.16 1.90 11.94
N GLY A 175 9.19 2.67 10.86
CA GLY A 175 10.14 3.76 10.66
C GLY A 175 9.43 5.03 10.24
N ALA A 176 10.22 6.09 10.13
CA ALA A 176 9.71 7.42 9.79
C ALA A 176 8.55 7.87 10.70
N ASP A 177 8.69 7.77 12.03
CA ASP A 177 7.63 8.08 13.01
C ASP A 177 6.28 7.39 12.72
N GLY A 178 6.31 6.18 12.14
CA GLY A 178 5.11 5.42 11.78
C GLY A 178 4.51 5.76 10.42
N TYR A 179 5.08 6.71 9.66
CA TYR A 179 4.70 6.97 8.26
C TYR A 179 5.16 5.87 7.30
N PHE A 180 6.04 4.97 7.74
CA PHE A 180 6.42 3.79 6.98
C PHE A 180 6.44 2.56 7.87
N LYS A 181 5.61 1.57 7.54
CA LYS A 181 5.62 0.27 8.20
C LYS A 181 5.87 -0.82 7.18
N ILE A 182 6.57 -1.86 7.59
CA ILE A 182 6.86 -3.01 6.76
C ILE A 182 6.87 -4.28 7.60
N TYR A 183 6.32 -5.34 7.00
CA TYR A 183 6.21 -6.65 7.62
C TYR A 183 6.48 -7.73 6.58
N ILE A 184 7.42 -8.63 6.90
CA ILE A 184 7.77 -9.77 6.06
C ILE A 184 7.77 -11.03 6.93
N ARG A 185 6.97 -12.01 6.55
CA ARG A 185 7.00 -13.34 7.15
C ARG A 185 7.26 -14.41 6.08
N LYS A 186 7.85 -15.54 6.47
CA LYS A 186 8.06 -16.71 5.60
C LYS A 186 7.17 -17.86 6.07
N CYS A 187 6.43 -18.47 5.16
CA CYS A 187 5.65 -19.65 5.44
C CYS A 187 6.56 -20.78 5.94
N THR A 188 6.12 -21.49 6.99
CA THR A 188 6.91 -22.55 7.64
C THR A 188 6.90 -23.86 6.86
N THR A 189 5.91 -24.05 5.98
CA THR A 189 5.67 -25.31 5.25
C THR A 189 5.88 -25.19 3.74
N SER A 190 6.12 -23.99 3.22
CA SER A 190 6.31 -23.74 1.79
C SER A 190 7.25 -22.57 1.54
N GLU A 191 7.76 -22.44 0.32
CA GLU A 191 8.61 -21.33 -0.11
C GLU A 191 7.79 -20.09 -0.49
N ILE A 192 6.84 -19.70 0.38
CA ILE A 192 6.03 -18.48 0.24
C ILE A 192 6.49 -17.44 1.28
N TRP A 193 6.58 -16.20 0.84
CA TRP A 193 6.84 -15.03 1.65
C TRP A 193 5.62 -14.13 1.62
N SER A 194 5.24 -13.59 2.77
CA SER A 194 4.25 -12.53 2.85
C SER A 194 4.94 -11.18 2.92
N PHE A 195 4.28 -10.17 2.38
CA PHE A 195 4.74 -8.80 2.41
C PHE A 195 3.56 -7.87 2.68
N ALA A 196 3.69 -7.05 3.71
CA ALA A 196 2.82 -5.91 3.96
C ALA A 196 3.66 -4.65 4.09
N VAL A 197 3.22 -3.57 3.45
CA VAL A 197 3.81 -2.24 3.62
C VAL A 197 2.70 -1.21 3.80
N GLU A 198 2.91 -0.26 4.72
CA GLU A 198 2.03 0.88 4.96
C GLU A 198 2.76 2.18 4.68
N TRP A 199 2.12 3.09 3.96
CA TRP A 199 2.65 4.41 3.64
C TRP A 199 1.75 5.50 4.21
N ASN A 200 2.36 6.47 4.88
CA ASN A 200 1.76 7.69 5.41
C ASN A 200 0.46 7.47 6.21
N GLN A 201 0.36 6.30 6.86
CA GLN A 201 -0.81 5.82 7.61
C GLN A 201 -2.13 5.84 6.82
N SER A 202 -2.05 5.76 5.50
CA SER A 202 -3.19 5.93 4.60
C SER A 202 -3.37 4.79 3.62
N LEU A 203 -2.29 4.19 3.14
CA LEU A 203 -2.33 3.13 2.13
C LEU A 203 -1.53 1.92 2.59
N ARG A 204 -2.17 0.75 2.57
CA ARG A 204 -1.53 -0.56 2.77
C ARG A 204 -1.44 -1.31 1.46
N VAL A 205 -0.31 -1.94 1.19
CA VAL A 205 -0.16 -2.87 0.07
C VAL A 205 0.21 -4.23 0.63
N LEU A 206 -0.56 -5.25 0.24
CA LEU A 206 -0.39 -6.64 0.66
C LEU A 206 -0.02 -7.48 -0.56
N ALA A 207 0.91 -8.43 -0.37
CA ALA A 207 1.39 -9.29 -1.43
C ALA A 207 1.95 -10.61 -0.88
N PHE A 208 2.04 -11.59 -1.76
CA PHE A 208 2.83 -12.81 -1.56
C PHE A 208 3.97 -12.87 -2.57
N GLY A 209 5.05 -13.54 -2.22
CA GLY A 209 6.17 -13.81 -3.10
C GLY A 209 6.61 -15.27 -2.99
N GLY A 210 6.88 -15.95 -4.10
CA GLY A 210 7.36 -17.34 -4.07
C GLY A 210 6.85 -18.18 -5.23
N ASP A 211 6.78 -19.50 -5.00
CA ASP A 211 6.25 -20.45 -5.98
C ASP A 211 4.77 -20.17 -6.31
N ARG A 212 4.48 -20.02 -7.61
CA ARG A 212 3.15 -19.62 -8.08
C ARG A 212 2.07 -20.63 -7.71
N THR A 213 2.35 -21.92 -7.88
CA THR A 213 1.38 -23.00 -7.59
C THR A 213 1.00 -23.01 -6.12
N SER A 214 1.99 -22.80 -5.24
CA SER A 214 1.78 -22.76 -3.79
C SER A 214 0.98 -21.52 -3.38
N ILE A 215 1.22 -20.37 -4.02
CA ILE A 215 0.43 -19.15 -3.79
C ILE A 215 -1.01 -19.31 -4.28
N ASP A 216 -1.23 -19.86 -5.47
CA ASP A 216 -2.59 -20.06 -6.01
C ASP A 216 -3.40 -20.98 -5.08
N ARG A 217 -2.79 -22.06 -4.56
CA ARG A 217 -3.43 -22.93 -3.56
C ARG A 217 -3.76 -22.21 -2.25
N LEU A 218 -2.89 -21.31 -1.79
CA LEU A 218 -3.18 -20.48 -0.62
C LEU A 218 -4.40 -19.57 -0.87
N LEU A 219 -4.49 -19.00 -2.07
CA LEU A 219 -5.57 -18.10 -2.46
C LEU A 219 -6.92 -18.78 -2.70
N GLU A 220 -6.97 -20.10 -2.92
CA GLU A 220 -8.22 -20.86 -2.93
C GLU A 220 -9.01 -20.70 -1.62
N GLY A 221 -8.31 -20.43 -0.51
CA GLY A 221 -8.92 -20.16 0.80
C GLY A 221 -9.30 -18.70 1.04
N MET A 222 -9.08 -17.79 0.08
CA MET A 222 -9.37 -16.36 0.24
C MET A 222 -10.88 -16.10 0.11
N PRO A 223 -11.51 -15.39 1.06
CA PRO A 223 -12.93 -15.06 0.98
C PRO A 223 -13.22 -14.12 -0.18
N GLU A 224 -14.38 -14.31 -0.81
CA GLU A 224 -14.86 -13.43 -1.86
C GLU A 224 -15.43 -12.14 -1.27
N ARG A 225 -15.04 -10.99 -1.85
CA ARG A 225 -15.60 -9.69 -1.49
C ARG A 225 -16.92 -9.45 -2.22
N ALA A 226 -17.95 -9.11 -1.45
CA ALA A 226 -19.20 -8.63 -2.00
C ALA A 226 -18.98 -7.37 -2.86
N SER A 227 -19.40 -7.44 -4.12
CA SER A 227 -19.33 -6.34 -5.08
C SER A 227 -20.48 -6.43 -6.07
N PHE A 228 -20.81 -5.31 -6.70
CA PHE A 228 -21.74 -5.30 -7.83
C PHE A 228 -21.16 -4.48 -8.98
N TRP A 229 -21.59 -4.80 -10.19
CA TRP A 229 -21.20 -4.08 -11.40
C TRP A 229 -22.29 -3.10 -11.79
N THR A 230 -21.86 -1.91 -12.20
CA THR A 230 -22.70 -0.89 -12.83
C THR A 230 -21.98 -0.34 -14.06
N THR A 231 -22.63 0.55 -14.81
CA THR A 231 -22.05 1.21 -15.98
C THR A 231 -21.97 2.70 -15.71
N SER A 232 -20.81 3.32 -15.96
CA SER A 232 -20.64 4.78 -15.91
C SER A 232 -21.26 5.46 -17.13
N ALA A 233 -21.39 6.79 -17.07
CA ALA A 233 -21.99 7.61 -18.13
C ALA A 233 -21.29 7.44 -19.51
N ASP A 234 -19.99 7.14 -19.50
CA ASP A 234 -19.15 6.90 -20.68
C ASP A 234 -19.18 5.44 -21.18
N GLY A 235 -20.01 4.59 -20.58
CA GLY A 235 -20.19 3.20 -20.99
C GLY A 235 -19.18 2.21 -20.42
N HIS A 236 -18.29 2.64 -19.51
CA HIS A 236 -17.36 1.73 -18.85
C HIS A 236 -18.02 0.93 -17.72
N SER A 237 -17.62 -0.32 -17.56
CA SER A 237 -18.05 -1.14 -16.41
C SER A 237 -17.32 -0.68 -15.16
N VAL A 238 -18.09 -0.32 -14.13
CA VAL A 238 -17.59 0.11 -12.82
C VAL A 238 -17.95 -0.96 -11.80
N ARG A 239 -16.95 -1.49 -11.10
CA ARG A 239 -17.17 -2.36 -9.94
C ARG A 239 -17.30 -1.52 -8.69
N VAL A 240 -18.42 -1.66 -7.99
CA VAL A 240 -18.68 -0.98 -6.72
C VAL A 240 -18.47 -1.96 -5.58
N THR A 241 -17.68 -1.54 -4.59
CA THR A 241 -17.41 -2.28 -3.35
C THR A 241 -17.58 -1.35 -2.16
N GLN A 242 -18.12 -1.89 -1.07
CA GLN A 242 -18.16 -1.17 0.21
C GLN A 242 -16.76 -1.15 0.83
N GLU A 243 -16.33 0.02 1.30
CA GLU A 243 -15.15 0.13 2.14
C GLU A 243 -15.50 -0.24 3.59
N ILE A 244 -14.69 -1.10 4.20
CA ILE A 244 -14.88 -1.56 5.57
C ILE A 244 -13.69 -1.05 6.40
N PRO A 245 -13.89 -0.07 7.30
CA PRO A 245 -12.82 0.40 8.16
C PRO A 245 -12.46 -0.68 9.18
N LEU A 246 -11.20 -0.71 9.57
CA LEU A 246 -10.75 -1.57 10.67
C LEU A 246 -10.95 -0.81 12.00
N GLU A 247 -11.50 -1.48 13.00
CA GLU A 247 -11.72 -0.88 14.33
C GLU A 247 -10.40 -0.53 15.01
N ASP A 248 -10.42 0.53 15.82
CA ASP A 248 -9.26 0.94 16.62
C ASP A 248 -8.87 -0.18 17.59
N GLY A 249 -7.58 -0.57 17.60
CA GLY A 249 -7.05 -1.66 18.43
C GLY A 249 -7.29 -3.08 17.88
N ALA A 250 -8.02 -3.23 16.77
CA ALA A 250 -8.14 -4.51 16.04
C ALA A 250 -6.98 -4.72 15.06
N ASP A 251 -6.16 -3.70 14.81
CA ASP A 251 -5.07 -3.73 13.87
C ASP A 251 -3.82 -4.43 14.41
N ARG A 252 -3.74 -5.75 14.18
CA ARG A 252 -2.64 -6.60 14.62
C ARG A 252 -1.56 -6.84 13.56
N LEU A 253 -1.72 -6.31 12.34
CA LEU A 253 -0.89 -6.68 11.19
C LEU A 253 0.59 -6.30 11.37
N PHE A 254 0.86 -5.15 11.98
CA PHE A 254 2.22 -4.66 12.25
C PHE A 254 2.60 -4.79 13.72
N GLU A 255 1.88 -5.58 14.50
CA GLU A 255 2.27 -5.86 15.88
C GLU A 255 3.35 -6.95 15.92
N ARG A 256 4.25 -6.84 16.90
CA ARG A 256 5.25 -7.86 17.18
C ARG A 256 4.63 -8.83 18.17
N SER A 257 4.36 -10.05 17.74
CA SER A 257 3.75 -11.11 18.57
C SER A 257 4.62 -11.55 19.76
N ASP A 258 5.88 -11.08 19.83
CA ASP A 258 6.88 -11.49 20.81
C ASP A 258 7.08 -10.44 21.93
N ASP A 259 6.30 -9.35 21.95
CA ASP A 259 6.27 -8.47 23.12
C ASP A 259 5.43 -9.17 24.20
N PRO A 260 6.03 -9.62 25.32
CA PRO A 260 5.24 -9.97 26.48
C PRO A 260 4.43 -8.72 26.85
N ALA A 261 3.11 -8.85 26.88
CA ALA A 261 2.19 -7.79 27.22
C ALA A 261 2.77 -6.93 28.36
N THR A 262 3.14 -5.68 28.05
CA THR A 262 3.34 -4.64 29.05
C THR A 262 2.01 -4.22 29.63
#